data_AF-A0A1Q6DNH7-F1
#
_entry.id   AF-A0A1Q6DNH7-F1
#
_cell.length_a   1.000
_cell.length_b   1.000
_cell.length_c   1.000
_cell.angle_alpha   90.00
_cell.angle_beta   90.00
_cell.angle_gamma   90.00
#
_symmetry.space_group_name_H-M   'P 1'
#
loop_
_entity.id
_entity.type
_entity.pdbx_description
1 polymer ?
#
loop_
_entity_poly.entity_id
_entity_poly.type
_entity_poly.pdbx_seq_one_letter_code
_entity_poly.pdbx_strand_id
1 'polypeptide(L)'
;MGIMIANCAASMPCRLFYLRLLFLFLVFRPVSVEAKTPFSFYADHRAPAWTVVVCLAGLTLVVVALFRNINRRKKVERELVLARETLEVKVREQAEEINRRLDASRKEIEALLDNSPVAIIYTDTRRVIRRVNPELARLSGYLPEEMIGRSSRNIFTCQEQFDAFGELAYPIIMEGGMYETEQLFCRKDGTKMLCRVKGRSVVKDDVTRGVIWIIEDITRSREEEREKLLLTQQLEQMQRYKSLNVMAGAVAHHFNNIMMAVPGQFGAHRAAVAGFLQGKKNGGSGPESGSAGRQYFFVHADLRGASSAGQANG
;
A
#
# COMPACT_ATOMS: atom_id res chain seq x y z
N MET A 1 51.66 -63.29 13.38
CA MET A 1 50.62 -64.17 13.95
C MET A 1 49.29 -63.78 13.31
N GLY A 2 48.66 -64.68 12.53
CA GLY A 2 47.30 -64.57 11.93
C GLY A 2 47.22 -63.83 10.57
N ILE A 3 47.29 -64.46 9.39
CA ILE A 3 46.24 -65.26 8.66
C ILE A 3 45.10 -64.35 8.15
N MET A 4 45.09 -63.89 6.87
CA MET A 4 44.51 -64.52 5.65
C MET A 4 43.02 -64.93 5.76
N ILE A 5 42.16 -64.40 4.87
CA ILE A 5 41.18 -65.13 4.01
C ILE A 5 40.29 -64.12 3.23
N ALA A 6 40.42 -64.18 1.88
CA ALA A 6 39.40 -64.13 0.79
C ALA A 6 38.36 -62.97 0.71
N ASN A 7 37.86 -62.49 -0.45
CA ASN A 7 37.89 -62.93 -1.84
C ASN A 7 37.29 -61.85 -2.78
N CYS A 8 37.36 -62.10 -4.11
CA CYS A 8 36.65 -61.46 -5.26
C CYS A 8 37.23 -60.13 -5.78
N ALA A 9 38.08 -60.07 -6.81
CA ALA A 9 38.03 -60.62 -8.18
C ALA A 9 37.00 -59.94 -9.11
N ALA A 10 37.47 -59.06 -10.01
CA ALA A 10 37.19 -59.06 -11.46
C ALA A 10 37.39 -57.66 -12.10
N SER A 11 38.46 -57.47 -12.90
CA SER A 11 38.40 -56.89 -14.26
C SER A 11 39.74 -56.32 -14.74
N MET A 12 40.64 -57.19 -15.19
CA MET A 12 41.54 -57.07 -16.37
C MET A 12 42.57 -58.21 -16.28
N PRO A 13 43.17 -58.74 -17.36
CA PRO A 13 43.14 -58.28 -18.76
C PRO A 13 42.89 -59.38 -19.82
N CYS A 14 42.26 -59.00 -20.94
CA CYS A 14 42.19 -59.77 -22.20
C CYS A 14 43.54 -60.01 -22.92
N ARG A 15 44.68 -59.96 -22.23
CA ARG A 15 46.02 -60.16 -22.83
C ARG A 15 46.72 -61.46 -22.40
N LEU A 16 46.16 -62.24 -21.47
CA LEU A 16 46.79 -63.48 -20.97
C LEU A 16 46.25 -64.78 -21.58
N PHE A 17 45.17 -64.74 -22.37
CA PHE A 17 44.62 -65.96 -23.00
C PHE A 17 45.40 -66.37 -24.27
N TYR A 18 46.01 -65.42 -24.98
CA TYR A 18 46.79 -65.70 -26.20
C TYR A 18 48.19 -66.29 -25.94
N LEU A 19 48.78 -66.03 -24.76
CA LEU A 19 50.13 -66.48 -24.42
C LEU A 19 50.20 -67.91 -23.87
N ARG A 20 49.07 -68.52 -23.50
CA ARG A 20 49.02 -69.89 -22.96
C ARG A 20 48.84 -70.97 -24.05
N LEU A 21 48.44 -70.58 -25.26
CA LEU A 21 48.38 -71.48 -26.43
C LEU A 21 49.73 -71.63 -27.14
N LEU A 22 50.66 -70.69 -26.95
CA LEU A 22 51.96 -70.70 -27.63
C LEU A 22 53.01 -71.59 -26.94
N PHE A 23 52.75 -72.03 -25.69
CA PHE A 23 53.70 -72.82 -24.90
C PHE A 23 53.45 -74.34 -24.92
N LEU A 24 52.32 -74.81 -25.47
CA LEU A 24 52.04 -76.25 -25.60
C LEU A 24 52.66 -76.89 -26.85
N PHE A 25 53.26 -76.08 -27.73
CA PHE A 25 53.81 -76.53 -29.02
C PHE A 25 55.31 -76.91 -28.97
N LEU A 26 56.01 -76.69 -27.84
CA LEU A 26 57.48 -76.84 -27.76
C LEU A 26 57.98 -78.09 -27.02
N VAL A 27 57.13 -79.06 -26.67
CA VAL A 27 57.55 -80.28 -25.94
C VAL A 27 57.39 -81.60 -26.72
N PHE A 28 56.90 -81.57 -27.97
CA PHE A 28 56.83 -82.79 -28.79
C PHE A 28 58.07 -82.97 -29.68
N ARG A 29 58.96 -83.88 -29.26
CA ARG A 29 60.04 -84.44 -30.09
C ARG A 29 59.47 -85.04 -31.39
N PRO A 30 60.15 -84.89 -32.55
CA PRO A 30 59.71 -85.52 -33.78
C PRO A 30 60.11 -87.00 -33.76
N VAL A 31 59.11 -87.89 -33.72
CA VAL A 31 59.28 -89.28 -34.14
C VAL A 31 59.10 -89.31 -35.66
N SER A 32 60.12 -89.78 -36.37
CA SER A 32 60.13 -89.96 -37.82
C SER A 32 59.00 -90.90 -38.23
N VAL A 33 57.96 -90.34 -38.87
CA VAL A 33 56.91 -91.12 -39.53
C VAL A 33 57.28 -91.23 -41.00
N GLU A 34 57.53 -92.45 -41.46
CA GLU A 34 57.76 -92.80 -42.86
C GLU A 34 56.64 -92.25 -43.75
N ALA A 35 57.03 -91.52 -44.79
CA ALA A 35 56.15 -90.99 -45.80
C ALA A 35 55.54 -92.11 -46.65
N LYS A 36 54.39 -92.64 -46.22
CA LYS A 36 53.38 -93.21 -47.11
C LYS A 36 52.26 -92.18 -47.25
N THR A 37 52.16 -91.60 -48.45
CA THR A 37 51.12 -90.68 -48.94
C THR A 37 49.83 -90.64 -48.10
N PRO A 38 49.52 -89.56 -47.36
CA PRO A 38 48.21 -89.45 -46.74
C PRO A 38 47.20 -89.08 -47.84
N PHE A 39 46.43 -90.06 -48.31
CA PHE A 39 45.21 -89.79 -49.06
C PHE A 39 44.33 -88.94 -48.13
N SER A 40 44.18 -87.67 -48.47
CA SER A 40 43.76 -86.61 -47.57
C SER A 40 42.41 -86.93 -46.92
N PHE A 41 42.36 -87.03 -45.58
CA PHE A 41 41.12 -87.11 -44.79
C PHE A 41 40.07 -86.05 -45.19
N TYR A 42 40.53 -84.93 -45.79
CA TYR A 42 39.69 -83.88 -46.34
C TYR A 42 38.96 -84.22 -47.64
N ALA A 43 39.40 -85.23 -48.40
CA ALA A 43 38.79 -85.62 -49.68
C ALA A 43 37.43 -86.31 -49.47
N ASP A 44 37.33 -87.17 -48.45
CA ASP A 44 36.12 -87.97 -48.16
C ASP A 44 35.09 -87.20 -47.29
N HIS A 45 35.55 -86.24 -46.49
CA HIS A 45 34.71 -85.49 -45.54
C HIS A 45 34.58 -83.99 -45.85
N ARG A 46 34.78 -83.58 -47.10
CA ARG A 46 34.73 -82.16 -47.53
C ARG A 46 33.39 -81.49 -47.25
N ALA A 47 32.27 -82.15 -47.57
CA ALA A 47 30.93 -81.61 -47.38
C ALA A 47 30.57 -81.38 -45.89
N PRO A 48 30.72 -82.35 -44.98
CA PRO A 48 30.42 -82.11 -43.56
C PRO A 48 31.36 -81.07 -42.93
N ALA A 49 32.64 -81.05 -43.31
CA ALA A 49 33.58 -80.02 -42.83
C ALA A 49 33.14 -78.60 -43.20
N TRP A 50 32.69 -78.38 -44.44
CA TRP A 50 32.18 -77.07 -44.88
C TRP A 50 30.87 -76.68 -44.21
N THR A 51 29.96 -77.63 -43.96
CA THR A 51 28.72 -77.33 -43.21
C THR A 51 29.00 -76.86 -41.79
N VAL A 52 29.95 -77.48 -41.09
CA VAL A 52 30.36 -77.06 -39.75
C VAL A 52 30.95 -75.65 -39.78
N VAL A 53 31.81 -75.34 -40.76
CA VAL A 53 32.39 -74.00 -40.91
C VAL A 53 31.32 -72.94 -41.16
N VAL A 54 30.33 -73.22 -42.02
CA VAL A 54 29.22 -72.28 -42.30
C VAL A 54 28.32 -72.10 -41.08
N CYS A 55 28.01 -73.17 -40.35
CA CYS A 55 27.25 -73.07 -39.11
C CYS A 55 27.99 -72.26 -38.03
N LEU A 56 29.31 -72.46 -37.88
CA LEU A 56 30.13 -71.66 -36.97
C LEU A 56 30.20 -70.18 -37.40
N ALA A 57 30.33 -69.91 -38.69
CA ALA A 57 30.28 -68.54 -39.23
C ALA A 57 28.90 -67.88 -38.99
N GLY A 58 27.80 -68.60 -39.18
CA GLY A 58 26.46 -68.10 -38.86
C GLY A 58 26.26 -67.84 -37.37
N LEU A 59 26.73 -68.74 -36.51
CA LEU A 59 26.63 -68.60 -35.05
C LEU A 59 27.44 -67.40 -34.55
N THR A 60 28.67 -67.22 -35.05
CA THR A 60 29.49 -66.04 -34.71
C THR A 60 28.82 -64.74 -35.16
N LEU A 61 28.21 -64.71 -36.35
CA LEU A 61 27.47 -63.53 -36.82
C LEU A 61 26.28 -63.20 -35.91
N VAL A 62 25.51 -64.21 -35.50
CA VAL A 62 24.38 -64.05 -34.55
C VAL A 62 24.87 -63.52 -33.20
N VAL A 63 25.94 -64.09 -32.64
CA VAL A 63 26.52 -63.64 -31.36
C VAL A 63 26.97 -62.17 -31.46
N VAL A 64 27.64 -61.78 -32.55
CA VAL A 64 28.06 -60.39 -32.78
C VAL A 64 26.85 -59.46 -32.92
N ALA A 65 25.78 -59.88 -33.60
CA ALA A 65 24.56 -59.10 -33.74
C ALA A 65 23.85 -58.89 -32.39
N LEU A 66 23.72 -59.95 -31.57
CA LEU A 66 23.16 -59.87 -30.22
C LEU A 66 23.99 -58.97 -29.30
N PHE A 67 25.32 -59.12 -29.32
CA PHE A 67 26.22 -58.28 -28.53
C PHE A 67 26.08 -56.80 -28.91
N ARG A 68 25.99 -56.49 -30.21
CA ARG A 68 25.72 -55.13 -30.70
C ARG A 68 24.37 -54.61 -30.24
N ASN A 69 23.31 -55.42 -30.28
CA ASN A 69 21.96 -55.05 -29.83
C ASN A 69 21.94 -54.74 -28.32
N ILE A 70 22.54 -55.61 -27.50
CA ILE A 70 22.64 -55.43 -26.05
C ILE A 70 23.43 -54.15 -25.72
N ASN A 71 24.56 -53.92 -26.40
CA ASN A 71 25.37 -52.72 -26.15
C ASN A 71 24.65 -51.42 -26.57
N ARG A 72 23.87 -51.44 -27.66
CA ARG A 72 23.03 -50.29 -28.04
C ARG A 72 21.97 -49.99 -26.99
N ARG A 73 21.24 -51.01 -26.52
CA ARG A 73 20.24 -50.85 -25.44
C ARG A 73 20.85 -50.29 -24.17
N LYS A 74 21.97 -50.85 -23.71
CA LYS A 74 22.69 -50.36 -22.52
C LYS A 74 23.25 -48.94 -22.65
N LYS A 75 23.45 -48.43 -23.88
CA LYS A 75 23.87 -47.05 -24.08
C LYS A 75 22.69 -46.10 -23.94
N VAL A 76 21.57 -46.41 -24.59
CA VAL A 76 20.32 -45.62 -24.50
C VAL A 76 19.80 -45.58 -23.06
N GLU A 77 19.85 -46.70 -22.34
CA GLU A 77 19.42 -46.77 -20.94
C GLU A 77 20.25 -45.85 -20.03
N ARG A 78 21.58 -45.81 -20.21
CA ARG A 78 22.46 -44.91 -19.46
C ARG A 78 22.22 -43.44 -19.79
N GLU A 79 22.05 -43.11 -21.08
CA GLU A 79 21.72 -41.73 -21.50
C GLU A 79 20.38 -41.27 -20.91
N LEU A 80 19.39 -42.17 -20.86
CA LEU A 80 18.07 -41.87 -20.29
C LEU A 80 18.13 -41.69 -18.76
N VAL A 81 18.91 -42.50 -18.05
CA VAL A 81 19.12 -42.35 -16.60
C VAL A 81 19.78 -41.00 -16.29
N LEU A 82 20.86 -40.65 -17.01
CA LEU A 82 21.54 -39.35 -16.83
C LEU A 82 20.62 -38.16 -17.18
N ALA A 83 19.86 -38.27 -18.27
CA ALA A 83 18.90 -37.24 -18.66
C ALA A 83 17.81 -37.07 -17.58
N ARG A 84 17.34 -38.18 -16.99
CA ARG A 84 16.35 -38.15 -15.92
C ARG A 84 16.91 -37.51 -14.65
N GLU A 85 18.09 -37.92 -14.19
CA GLU A 85 18.73 -37.34 -13.01
C GLU A 85 18.96 -35.84 -13.16
N THR A 86 19.48 -35.40 -14.32
CA THR A 86 19.70 -33.97 -14.59
C THR A 86 18.39 -33.19 -14.67
N LEU A 87 17.31 -33.79 -15.19
CA LEU A 87 15.99 -33.17 -15.21
C LEU A 87 15.40 -33.07 -13.80
N GLU A 88 15.50 -34.13 -12.99
CA GLU A 88 15.02 -34.13 -11.60
C GLU A 88 15.72 -33.05 -10.77
N VAL A 89 17.03 -32.87 -10.94
CA VAL A 89 17.79 -31.77 -10.31
C VAL A 89 17.28 -30.41 -10.79
N LYS A 90 17.13 -30.19 -12.10
CA LYS A 90 16.63 -28.91 -12.64
C LYS A 90 15.22 -28.58 -12.17
N VAL A 91 14.31 -29.56 -12.12
CA VAL A 91 12.94 -29.37 -11.62
C VAL A 91 12.96 -28.96 -10.15
N ARG A 92 13.81 -29.60 -9.34
CA ARG A 92 13.97 -29.25 -7.93
C ARG A 92 14.53 -27.84 -7.77
N GLU A 93 15.58 -27.49 -8.51
CA GLU A 93 16.16 -26.13 -8.50
C GLU A 93 15.13 -25.07 -8.91
N GLN A 94 14.34 -25.33 -9.95
CA GLN A 94 13.26 -24.43 -10.37
C GLN A 94 12.15 -24.30 -9.33
N ALA A 95 11.75 -25.40 -8.69
CA ALA A 95 10.76 -25.36 -7.62
C ALA A 95 11.26 -24.56 -6.41
N GLU A 96 12.52 -24.74 -6.02
CA GLU A 96 13.15 -23.97 -4.94
C GLU A 96 13.26 -22.48 -5.30
N GLU A 97 13.64 -22.15 -6.54
CA GLU A 97 13.71 -20.76 -7.01
C GLU A 97 12.32 -20.10 -7.05
N ILE A 98 11.30 -20.78 -7.55
CA ILE A 98 9.92 -20.28 -7.56
C ILE A 98 9.43 -20.02 -6.14
N ASN A 99 9.67 -20.95 -5.21
CA ASN A 99 9.29 -20.78 -3.81
C ASN A 99 10.03 -19.60 -3.17
N ARG A 100 11.34 -19.44 -3.42
CA ARG A 100 12.11 -18.28 -2.93
C ARG A 100 11.57 -16.97 -3.47
N ARG A 101 11.24 -16.89 -4.75
CA ARG A 101 10.64 -15.69 -5.37
C ARG A 101 9.26 -15.39 -4.78
N LEU A 102 8.44 -16.41 -4.59
CA LEU A 102 7.11 -16.27 -3.99
C LEU A 102 7.21 -15.76 -2.55
N ASP A 103 8.11 -16.34 -1.75
CA ASP A 103 8.35 -15.92 -0.38
C ASP A 103 8.91 -14.50 -0.30
N ALA A 104 9.84 -14.14 -1.19
CA ALA A 104 10.40 -12.79 -1.26
C ALA A 104 9.31 -11.76 -1.60
N SER A 105 8.52 -12.02 -2.64
CA SER A 105 7.42 -11.14 -3.04
C SER A 105 6.34 -11.03 -1.95
N ARG A 106 6.01 -12.15 -1.28
CA ARG A 106 5.06 -12.13 -0.16
C ARG A 106 5.57 -11.28 1.00
N LYS A 107 6.84 -11.43 1.39
CA LYS A 107 7.47 -10.63 2.46
C LYS A 107 7.54 -9.15 2.10
N GLU A 108 7.79 -8.84 0.84
CA GLU A 108 7.78 -7.46 0.35
C GLU A 108 6.39 -6.83 0.48
N ILE A 109 5.33 -7.52 0.02
CA ILE A 109 3.95 -7.06 0.17
C ILE A 109 3.56 -6.91 1.65
N GLU A 110 3.95 -7.87 2.50
CA GLU A 110 3.75 -7.79 3.95
C GLU A 110 4.42 -6.55 4.53
N ALA A 111 5.70 -6.32 4.22
CA ALA A 111 6.43 -5.15 4.69
C ALA A 111 5.81 -3.82 4.21
N LEU A 112 5.34 -3.76 2.97
CA LEU A 112 4.68 -2.57 2.42
C LEU A 112 3.36 -2.27 3.13
N LEU A 113 2.56 -3.30 3.44
CA LEU A 113 1.30 -3.14 4.15
C LEU A 113 1.53 -2.76 5.62
N ASP A 114 2.51 -3.40 6.28
CA ASP A 114 2.80 -3.23 7.70
C ASP A 114 3.37 -1.84 8.02
N ASN A 115 4.18 -1.29 7.11
CA ASN A 115 4.75 0.05 7.26
C ASN A 115 3.90 1.16 6.63
N SER A 116 2.72 0.84 6.08
CA SER A 116 1.85 1.85 5.49
C SER A 116 1.24 2.74 6.57
N PRO A 117 1.32 4.09 6.43
CA PRO A 117 0.76 5.02 7.41
C PRO A 117 -0.76 5.20 7.28
N VAL A 118 -1.40 4.53 6.31
CA VAL A 118 -2.84 4.58 6.08
C VAL A 118 -3.47 3.24 6.42
N ALA A 119 -4.71 3.23 6.90
CA ALA A 119 -5.40 1.99 7.18
C ALA A 119 -5.88 1.34 5.88
N ILE A 120 -5.52 0.07 5.67
CA ILE A 120 -5.82 -0.70 4.46
C ILE A 120 -6.60 -1.94 4.86
N ILE A 121 -7.71 -2.17 4.16
CA ILE A 121 -8.55 -3.35 4.34
C ILE A 121 -8.86 -3.99 2.98
N TYR A 122 -8.74 -5.30 2.90
CA TYR A 122 -9.15 -6.08 1.74
C TYR A 122 -10.40 -6.89 2.10
N THR A 123 -11.46 -6.72 1.31
CA THR A 123 -12.74 -7.41 1.47
C THR A 123 -13.07 -8.25 0.25
N ASP A 124 -13.73 -9.39 0.46
CA ASP A 124 -14.29 -10.17 -0.64
C ASP A 124 -15.63 -9.60 -1.15
N THR A 125 -16.25 -10.29 -2.12
CA THR A 125 -17.54 -9.91 -2.73
C THR A 125 -18.71 -9.86 -1.75
N ARG A 126 -18.59 -10.52 -0.59
CA ARG A 126 -19.62 -10.52 0.46
C ARG A 126 -19.31 -9.50 1.56
N ARG A 127 -18.36 -8.59 1.31
CA ARG A 127 -17.89 -7.59 2.29
C ARG A 127 -17.28 -8.24 3.54
N VAL A 128 -16.74 -9.47 3.41
CA VAL A 128 -16.01 -10.15 4.48
C VAL A 128 -14.55 -9.75 4.41
N ILE A 129 -14.01 -9.36 5.55
CA ILE A 129 -12.63 -8.92 5.71
C ILE A 129 -11.71 -10.12 5.51
N ARG A 130 -10.82 -10.04 4.53
CA ARG A 130 -9.83 -11.09 4.25
C ARG A 130 -8.45 -10.72 4.75
N ARG A 131 -8.12 -9.43 4.75
CA ARG A 131 -6.84 -8.93 5.25
C ARG A 131 -7.00 -7.51 5.76
N VAL A 132 -6.21 -7.19 6.79
CA VAL A 132 -6.09 -5.86 7.38
C VAL A 132 -4.60 -5.57 7.57
N ASN A 133 -4.21 -4.30 7.49
CA ASN A 133 -2.88 -3.89 7.93
C ASN A 133 -2.88 -3.48 9.41
N PRO A 134 -1.71 -3.38 10.06
CA PRO A 134 -1.59 -2.96 11.45
C PRO A 134 -2.19 -1.57 11.72
N GLU A 135 -2.14 -0.67 10.74
CA GLU A 135 -2.71 0.66 10.88
C GLU A 135 -4.23 0.64 11.05
N LEU A 136 -4.94 -0.23 10.33
CA LEU A 136 -6.38 -0.40 10.53
C LEU A 136 -6.71 -0.92 11.94
N ALA A 137 -5.90 -1.85 12.46
CA ALA A 137 -6.08 -2.36 13.81
C ALA A 137 -5.91 -1.24 14.85
N ARG A 138 -4.88 -0.39 14.70
CA ARG A 138 -4.68 0.82 15.52
C ARG A 138 -5.86 1.79 15.40
N LEU A 139 -6.29 2.06 14.18
CA LEU A 139 -7.33 3.05 13.87
C LEU A 139 -8.70 2.66 14.45
N SER A 140 -9.07 1.38 14.29
CA SER A 140 -10.38 0.85 14.67
C SER A 140 -10.45 0.34 16.11
N GLY A 141 -9.31 0.04 16.73
CA GLY A 141 -9.21 -0.56 18.07
C GLY A 141 -9.54 -2.05 18.13
N TYR A 142 -9.69 -2.71 16.98
CA TYR A 142 -9.88 -4.17 16.88
C TYR A 142 -8.56 -4.87 16.64
N LEU A 143 -8.42 -6.08 17.18
CA LEU A 143 -7.30 -6.95 16.82
C LEU A 143 -7.53 -7.54 15.42
N PRO A 144 -6.46 -7.76 14.62
CA PRO A 144 -6.58 -8.39 13.30
C PRO A 144 -7.36 -9.71 13.32
N GLU A 145 -7.15 -10.54 14.36
CA GLU A 145 -7.84 -11.82 14.54
C GLU A 145 -9.35 -11.67 14.76
N GLU A 146 -9.80 -10.54 15.31
CA GLU A 146 -11.22 -10.26 15.52
C GLU A 146 -11.90 -9.74 14.24
N MET A 147 -11.11 -9.20 13.31
CA MET A 147 -11.62 -8.61 12.05
C MET A 147 -11.63 -9.63 10.92
N ILE A 148 -10.56 -10.39 10.76
CA ILE A 148 -10.39 -11.33 9.64
C ILE A 148 -11.49 -12.41 9.69
N GLY A 149 -12.14 -12.63 8.55
CA GLY A 149 -13.26 -13.57 8.41
C GLY A 149 -14.61 -13.02 8.86
N ARG A 150 -14.68 -11.80 9.42
CA ARG A 150 -15.94 -11.14 9.79
C ARG A 150 -16.37 -10.11 8.75
N SER A 151 -17.64 -9.73 8.81
CA SER A 151 -18.16 -8.64 7.97
C SER A 151 -17.53 -7.30 8.37
N SER A 152 -17.26 -6.44 7.40
CA SER A 152 -16.86 -5.05 7.66
C SER A 152 -17.95 -4.22 8.33
N ARG A 153 -19.17 -4.74 8.51
CA ARG A 153 -20.26 -4.08 9.25
C ARG A 153 -19.84 -3.57 10.64
N ASN A 154 -18.94 -4.26 11.34
CA ASN A 154 -18.56 -3.92 12.72
C ASN A 154 -17.88 -2.56 12.89
N ILE A 155 -17.29 -2.01 11.82
CA ILE A 155 -16.67 -0.67 11.85
C ILE A 155 -17.69 0.44 11.52
N PHE A 156 -18.89 0.10 11.04
CA PHE A 156 -19.94 1.08 10.74
C PHE A 156 -20.77 1.41 11.99
N THR A 157 -21.34 2.61 12.03
CA THR A 157 -22.14 3.06 13.17
C THR A 157 -23.49 2.36 13.27
N CYS A 158 -24.17 2.09 12.15
CA CYS A 158 -25.45 1.39 12.09
C CYS A 158 -25.59 0.54 10.81
N GLN A 159 -26.64 -0.29 10.75
CA GLN A 159 -26.83 -1.25 9.65
C GLN A 159 -27.24 -0.52 8.37
N GLU A 160 -28.10 0.47 8.51
CA GLU A 160 -28.58 1.32 7.44
C GLU A 160 -27.42 2.05 6.75
N GLN A 161 -26.45 2.54 7.54
CA GLN A 161 -25.24 3.17 7.01
C GLN A 161 -24.38 2.18 6.21
N PHE A 162 -24.23 0.95 6.70
CA PHE A 162 -23.48 -0.09 6.01
C PHE A 162 -24.13 -0.49 4.69
N ASP A 163 -25.45 -0.61 4.66
CA ASP A 163 -26.18 -1.00 3.45
C ASP A 163 -26.18 0.13 2.42
N ALA A 164 -26.45 1.37 2.83
CA ALA A 164 -26.36 2.54 1.95
C ALA A 164 -24.95 2.72 1.36
N PHE A 165 -23.89 2.49 2.16
CA PHE A 165 -22.52 2.53 1.65
C PHE A 165 -22.27 1.45 0.59
N GLY A 166 -22.80 0.24 0.80
CA GLY A 166 -22.71 -0.85 -0.17
C GLY A 166 -23.41 -0.53 -1.49
N GLU A 167 -24.62 0.02 -1.42
CA GLU A 167 -25.44 0.39 -2.57
C GLU A 167 -24.81 1.51 -3.41
N LEU A 168 -24.12 2.46 -2.78
CA LEU A 168 -23.45 3.54 -3.49
C LEU A 168 -22.09 3.13 -4.06
N ALA A 169 -21.29 2.38 -3.27
CA ALA A 169 -19.89 2.16 -3.61
C ALA A 169 -19.68 1.01 -4.62
N TYR A 170 -20.40 -0.10 -4.47
CA TYR A 170 -20.17 -1.30 -5.30
C TYR A 170 -20.51 -1.10 -6.79
N PRO A 171 -21.58 -0.39 -7.18
CA PRO A 171 -21.84 -0.12 -8.60
C PRO A 171 -20.70 0.64 -9.28
N ILE A 172 -20.18 1.69 -8.63
CA ILE A 172 -19.07 2.50 -9.15
C ILE A 172 -17.80 1.66 -9.30
N ILE A 173 -17.52 0.78 -8.33
CA ILE A 173 -16.34 -0.08 -8.35
C ILE A 173 -16.49 -1.20 -9.40
N MET A 174 -17.72 -1.70 -9.63
CA MET A 174 -18.03 -2.69 -10.67
C MET A 174 -17.83 -2.16 -12.08
N GLU A 175 -18.04 -0.86 -12.29
CA GLU A 175 -17.73 -0.19 -13.55
C GLU A 175 -16.23 0.10 -13.75
N GLY A 176 -15.36 -0.37 -12.84
CA GLY A 176 -13.92 -0.13 -12.86
C GLY A 176 -13.50 1.22 -12.26
N GLY A 177 -14.46 1.96 -11.69
CA GLY A 177 -14.25 3.25 -11.05
C GLY A 177 -13.57 3.16 -9.68
N MET A 178 -13.26 4.34 -9.14
CA MET A 178 -12.80 4.51 -7.76
C MET A 178 -13.90 5.23 -6.98
N TYR A 179 -14.35 4.62 -5.89
CA TYR A 179 -15.30 5.27 -4.99
C TYR A 179 -14.54 6.04 -3.91
N GLU A 180 -14.93 7.29 -3.65
CA GLU A 180 -14.36 8.13 -2.61
C GLU A 180 -15.49 8.84 -1.86
N THR A 181 -15.47 8.77 -0.53
CA THR A 181 -16.44 9.46 0.33
C THR A 181 -15.86 9.78 1.71
N GLU A 182 -16.50 10.67 2.45
CA GLU A 182 -16.23 10.91 3.88
C GLU A 182 -17.38 10.31 4.70
N GLN A 183 -17.04 9.42 5.63
CA GLN A 183 -18.02 8.63 6.37
C GLN A 183 -17.64 8.53 7.84
N LEU A 184 -18.65 8.59 8.71
CA LEU A 184 -18.47 8.32 10.14
C LEU A 184 -18.38 6.82 10.40
N PHE A 185 -17.25 6.36 10.92
CA PHE A 185 -17.04 5.01 11.44
C PHE A 185 -17.11 4.98 12.96
N CYS A 186 -17.20 3.77 13.51
CA CYS A 186 -17.22 3.49 14.92
C CYS A 186 -16.05 2.57 15.28
N ARG A 187 -15.27 2.98 16.28
CA ARG A 187 -14.23 2.15 16.89
C ARG A 187 -14.85 1.08 17.79
N LYS A 188 -14.04 0.12 18.23
CA LYS A 188 -14.46 -0.93 19.18
C LYS A 188 -14.99 -0.38 20.52
N ASP A 189 -14.45 0.76 20.96
CA ASP A 189 -14.85 1.45 22.19
C ASP A 189 -16.15 2.28 22.04
N GLY A 190 -16.73 2.36 20.84
CA GLY A 190 -17.91 3.17 20.54
C GLY A 190 -17.61 4.60 20.09
N THR A 191 -16.34 5.02 20.07
CA THR A 191 -15.94 6.36 19.63
C THR A 191 -16.18 6.51 18.12
N LYS A 192 -16.85 7.60 17.73
CA LYS A 192 -17.09 7.93 16.32
C LYS A 192 -15.89 8.65 15.75
N MET A 193 -15.55 8.32 14.51
CA MET A 193 -14.43 8.92 13.78
C MET A 193 -14.84 9.27 12.36
N LEU A 194 -14.49 10.47 11.90
CA LEU A 194 -14.72 10.87 10.53
C LEU A 194 -13.56 10.39 9.68
N CYS A 195 -13.82 9.45 8.78
CA CYS A 195 -12.80 8.94 7.88
C CYS A 195 -13.12 9.24 6.44
N ARG A 196 -12.07 9.56 5.68
CA ARG A 196 -12.11 9.52 4.22
C ARG A 196 -11.83 8.09 3.78
N VAL A 197 -12.70 7.55 2.93
CA VAL A 197 -12.60 6.17 2.44
C VAL A 197 -12.52 6.15 0.94
N LYS A 198 -11.53 5.40 0.44
CA LYS A 198 -11.31 5.17 -0.99
C LYS A 198 -11.38 3.69 -1.27
N GLY A 199 -12.19 3.28 -2.23
CA GLY A 199 -12.38 1.89 -2.63
C GLY A 199 -12.05 1.66 -4.10
N ARG A 200 -11.31 0.58 -4.38
CA ARG A 200 -11.07 0.08 -5.74
C ARG A 200 -10.98 -1.44 -5.77
N SER A 201 -11.41 -2.05 -6.87
CA SER A 201 -11.19 -3.47 -7.14
C SER A 201 -9.70 -3.85 -7.13
N VAL A 202 -9.36 -5.04 -6.62
CA VAL A 202 -7.99 -5.59 -6.66
C VAL A 202 -7.54 -5.81 -8.10
N VAL A 203 -8.42 -6.40 -8.90
CA VAL A 203 -8.18 -6.63 -10.33
C VAL A 203 -9.01 -5.62 -11.10
N LYS A 204 -8.36 -4.95 -12.05
CA LYS A 204 -9.01 -3.98 -12.91
C LYS A 204 -10.23 -4.65 -13.58
N ASP A 205 -11.39 -4.02 -13.42
CA ASP A 205 -12.66 -4.45 -14.00
C ASP A 205 -13.19 -5.82 -13.50
N ASP A 206 -12.61 -6.37 -12.43
CA ASP A 206 -13.07 -7.64 -11.83
C ASP A 206 -13.20 -7.55 -10.29
N VAL A 207 -14.38 -7.10 -9.85
CA VAL A 207 -14.77 -7.00 -8.43
C VAL A 207 -14.92 -8.38 -7.78
N THR A 208 -14.99 -9.47 -8.55
CA THR A 208 -15.12 -10.82 -7.98
C THR A 208 -13.88 -11.24 -7.19
N ARG A 209 -12.75 -10.59 -7.47
CA ARG A 209 -11.48 -10.75 -6.74
C ARG A 209 -11.43 -9.93 -5.46
N GLY A 210 -12.46 -9.16 -5.16
CA GLY A 210 -12.57 -8.35 -3.95
C GLY A 210 -12.10 -6.91 -4.14
N VAL A 211 -12.26 -6.12 -3.07
CA VAL A 211 -12.08 -4.67 -3.06
C VAL A 211 -11.06 -4.31 -1.99
N ILE A 212 -10.14 -3.41 -2.32
CA ILE A 212 -9.24 -2.77 -1.37
C ILE A 212 -9.86 -1.43 -0.98
N TRP A 213 -9.97 -1.20 0.32
CA TRP A 213 -10.33 0.08 0.88
C TRP A 213 -9.16 0.68 1.64
N ILE A 214 -8.97 1.98 1.42
CA ILE A 214 -8.04 2.81 2.18
C ILE A 214 -8.90 3.73 3.04
N ILE A 215 -8.63 3.75 4.35
CA ILE A 215 -9.36 4.50 5.36
C ILE A 215 -8.36 5.46 6.01
N GLU A 216 -8.68 6.75 5.96
CA GLU A 216 -7.86 7.82 6.54
C GLU A 216 -8.70 8.58 7.56
N ASP A 217 -8.25 8.66 8.82
CA ASP A 217 -8.92 9.49 9.83
C ASP A 217 -8.60 10.97 9.57
N ILE A 218 -9.63 11.72 9.22
CA ILE A 218 -9.53 13.15 8.89
C ILE A 218 -10.09 14.03 10.02
N THR A 219 -10.41 13.47 11.18
CA THR A 219 -11.02 14.20 12.31
C THR A 219 -10.14 15.38 12.72
N ARG A 220 -8.84 15.13 12.96
CA ARG A 220 -7.88 16.17 13.32
C ARG A 220 -7.71 17.22 12.22
N SER A 221 -7.56 16.78 10.97
CA SER A 221 -7.40 17.69 9.83
C SER A 221 -8.62 18.60 9.64
N ARG A 222 -9.83 18.09 9.86
CA ARG A 222 -11.07 18.88 9.82
C ARG A 222 -11.21 19.84 10.98
N GLU A 223 -10.74 19.48 12.17
CA GLU A 223 -10.71 20.37 13.33
C GLU A 223 -9.73 21.53 13.11
N GLU A 224 -8.52 21.24 12.66
CA GLU A 224 -7.51 22.24 12.30
C GLU A 224 -8.01 23.19 11.20
N GLU A 225 -8.69 22.65 10.17
CA GLU A 225 -9.30 23.43 9.09
C GLU A 225 -10.40 24.37 9.62
N ARG A 226 -11.26 23.88 10.51
CA ARG A 226 -12.31 24.69 11.14
C ARG A 226 -11.75 25.77 12.05
N GLU A 227 -10.74 25.46 12.87
CA GLU A 227 -10.09 26.44 13.75
C GLU A 227 -9.44 27.57 12.92
N LYS A 228 -8.71 27.21 11.86
CA LYS A 228 -8.12 28.18 10.95
C LYS A 228 -9.16 29.08 10.29
N LEU A 229 -10.30 28.52 9.88
CA LEU A 229 -11.39 29.29 9.29
C LEU A 229 -11.99 30.29 10.29
N LEU A 230 -12.25 29.86 11.53
CA LEU A 230 -12.75 30.72 12.60
C LEU A 230 -11.79 31.86 12.92
N LEU A 231 -10.49 31.54 13.04
CA LEU A 231 -9.47 32.56 13.30
C LEU A 231 -9.38 33.58 12.16
N THR A 232 -9.46 33.12 10.91
CA THR A 232 -9.45 34.00 9.73
C THR A 232 -10.65 34.96 9.75
N GLN A 233 -11.84 34.45 10.07
CA GLN A 233 -13.05 35.28 10.21
C GLN A 233 -12.91 36.32 11.33
N GLN A 234 -12.32 35.94 12.48
CA GLN A 234 -12.06 36.88 13.58
C GLN A 234 -11.06 37.98 13.18
N LEU A 235 -9.99 37.61 12.46
CA LEU A 235 -9.00 38.57 11.96
C LEU A 235 -9.61 39.56 10.97
N GLU A 236 -10.46 39.09 10.05
CA GLU A 236 -11.18 39.96 9.11
C GLU A 236 -12.11 40.95 9.84
N GLN A 237 -12.83 40.49 10.87
CA GLN A 237 -13.67 41.36 11.71
C GLN A 237 -12.81 42.43 12.41
N MET A 238 -11.71 42.03 13.04
CA MET A 238 -10.78 42.95 13.70
C MET A 238 -10.19 43.98 12.74
N GLN A 239 -9.85 43.58 11.50
CA GLN A 239 -9.39 44.50 10.46
C GLN A 239 -10.47 45.52 10.07
N ARG A 240 -11.72 45.08 9.91
CA ARG A 240 -12.85 45.99 9.64
C ARG A 240 -13.04 47.00 10.76
N TYR A 241 -13.06 46.55 12.02
CA TYR A 241 -13.16 47.44 13.17
C TYR A 241 -11.98 48.40 13.28
N LYS A 242 -10.75 47.95 13.00
CA LYS A 242 -9.56 48.82 12.98
C LYS A 242 -9.66 49.92 11.93
N SER A 243 -10.08 49.57 10.71
CA SER A 243 -10.29 50.55 9.64
C SER A 243 -11.42 51.54 9.97
N LEU A 244 -12.52 51.06 10.55
CA LEU A 244 -13.60 51.93 11.06
C LEU A 244 -13.10 52.89 12.14
N ASN A 245 -12.32 52.42 13.10
CA ASN A 245 -11.76 53.27 14.16
C ASN A 245 -10.77 54.32 13.61
N VAL A 246 -9.94 53.97 12.63
CA VAL A 246 -9.06 54.93 11.95
C VAL A 246 -9.87 56.02 11.22
N MET A 247 -10.93 55.64 10.49
CA MET A 247 -11.82 56.60 9.85
C MET A 247 -12.56 57.47 10.87
N ALA A 248 -13.04 56.91 11.97
CA ALA A 248 -13.68 57.66 13.05
C ALA A 248 -12.73 58.69 13.67
N GLY A 249 -11.46 58.34 13.87
CA GLY A 249 -10.41 59.27 14.30
C GLY A 249 -10.18 60.41 13.31
N ALA A 250 -10.15 60.11 12.01
CA ALA A 250 -10.07 61.13 10.96
C ALA A 250 -11.32 62.04 10.97
N VAL A 251 -12.53 61.47 11.05
CA VAL A 251 -13.79 62.23 11.13
C VAL A 251 -13.83 63.12 12.37
N ALA A 252 -13.38 62.63 13.53
CA ALA A 252 -13.30 63.41 14.76
C ALA A 252 -12.34 64.60 14.62
N HIS A 253 -11.19 64.40 13.97
CA HIS A 253 -10.25 65.47 13.66
C HIS A 253 -10.89 66.52 12.73
N HIS A 254 -11.59 66.11 11.67
CA HIS A 254 -12.33 67.03 10.80
C HIS A 254 -13.45 67.77 11.54
N PHE A 255 -14.19 67.09 12.41
CA PHE A 255 -15.20 67.72 13.27
C PHE A 255 -14.59 68.77 14.19
N ASN A 256 -13.47 68.45 14.85
CA ASN A 256 -12.81 69.36 15.78
C ASN A 256 -12.27 70.60 15.04
N ASN A 257 -11.77 70.42 13.81
CA ASN A 257 -11.31 71.54 12.97
C ASN A 257 -12.46 72.48 12.59
N ILE A 258 -13.64 71.95 12.23
CA ILE A 258 -14.83 72.77 11.94
C ILE A 258 -15.30 73.45 13.23
N MET A 259 -15.38 72.72 14.34
CA MET A 259 -15.83 73.23 15.64
C MET A 259 -14.88 74.27 16.24
N MET A 260 -13.61 74.32 15.83
CA MET A 260 -12.69 75.41 16.17
C MET A 260 -12.85 76.62 15.26
N ALA A 261 -13.21 76.43 13.99
CA ALA A 261 -13.47 77.53 13.05
C ALA A 261 -14.77 78.30 13.38
N VAL A 262 -15.81 77.58 13.80
CA VAL A 262 -17.15 78.12 14.07
C VAL A 262 -17.17 79.20 15.18
N PRO A 263 -16.55 79.00 16.37
CA PRO A 263 -16.43 80.03 17.40
C PRO A 263 -15.63 81.25 16.94
N GLY A 264 -14.62 81.06 16.09
CA GLY A 264 -13.85 82.17 15.49
C GLY A 264 -14.73 83.09 14.66
N GLN A 265 -15.68 82.52 13.90
CA GLN A 265 -16.62 83.27 13.08
C GLN A 265 -17.71 83.95 13.92
N PHE A 266 -18.20 83.30 14.98
CA PHE A 266 -19.12 83.94 15.93
C PHE A 266 -18.46 85.05 16.76
N GLY A 267 -17.18 84.91 17.11
CA GLY A 267 -16.39 85.96 17.76
C GLY A 267 -16.19 87.18 16.85
N ALA A 268 -15.83 86.95 15.58
CA ALA A 268 -15.71 88.01 14.58
C ALA A 268 -17.06 88.69 14.28
N HIS A 269 -18.15 87.93 14.19
CA HIS A 269 -19.48 88.50 13.94
C HIS A 269 -20.02 89.24 15.17
N ARG A 270 -19.76 88.76 16.39
CA ARG A 270 -20.05 89.50 17.64
C ARG A 270 -19.26 90.81 17.73
N ALA A 271 -17.97 90.81 17.36
CA ALA A 271 -17.16 92.02 17.34
C ALA A 271 -17.67 93.04 16.31
N ALA A 272 -18.05 92.57 15.11
CA ALA A 272 -18.66 93.42 14.08
C ALA A 272 -20.02 93.99 14.51
N VAL A 273 -20.88 93.19 15.16
CA VAL A 273 -22.18 93.63 15.67
C VAL A 273 -22.03 94.55 16.89
N ALA A 274 -21.07 94.31 17.78
CA ALA A 274 -20.77 95.20 18.89
C ALA A 274 -20.25 96.57 18.41
N GLY A 275 -19.40 96.60 17.38
CA GLY A 275 -18.98 97.84 16.72
C GLY A 275 -20.13 98.60 16.07
N PHE A 276 -21.08 97.88 15.45
CA PHE A 276 -22.28 98.49 14.85
C PHE A 276 -23.24 99.08 15.90
N LEU A 277 -23.36 98.42 17.07
CA LEU A 277 -24.20 98.90 18.18
C LEU A 277 -23.56 100.07 18.95
N GLN A 278 -22.23 100.15 19.03
CA GLN A 278 -21.54 101.32 19.61
C GLN A 278 -21.59 102.54 18.68
N GLY A 279 -21.63 102.36 17.35
CA GLY A 279 -21.87 103.45 16.40
C GLY A 279 -23.25 104.10 16.51
N LYS A 280 -24.26 103.39 17.04
CA LYS A 280 -25.63 103.91 17.22
C LYS A 280 -25.90 104.58 18.57
N LYS A 281 -24.99 104.47 19.55
CA LYS A 281 -25.18 105.05 20.90
C LYS A 281 -24.76 106.52 21.06
N ASN A 282 -24.26 107.17 20.00
CA ASN A 282 -23.92 108.61 20.02
C ASN A 282 -25.04 109.54 19.49
N GLY A 283 -26.29 109.09 19.46
CA GLY A 283 -27.42 109.95 19.07
C GLY A 283 -28.67 109.72 19.90
N GLY A 284 -28.93 110.60 20.86
CA GLY A 284 -30.30 110.93 21.30
C GLY A 284 -30.74 110.43 22.67
N SER A 285 -30.84 111.38 23.59
CA SER A 285 -31.46 111.45 24.93
C SER A 285 -32.81 110.74 25.13
N GLY A 286 -33.06 110.29 26.38
CA GLY A 286 -34.28 109.60 26.89
C GLY A 286 -35.54 110.48 27.08
N PRO A 287 -36.44 110.26 28.08
CA PRO A 287 -36.38 109.35 29.24
C PRO A 287 -37.72 108.61 29.61
N GLU A 288 -37.70 107.97 30.80
CA GLU A 288 -38.80 107.69 31.75
C GLU A 288 -39.52 106.32 31.83
N SER A 289 -39.22 105.66 32.97
CA SER A 289 -40.07 104.96 33.96
C SER A 289 -41.26 104.07 33.56
N GLY A 290 -41.29 102.86 34.13
CA GLY A 290 -42.49 102.04 34.27
C GLY A 290 -42.20 100.64 34.84
N SER A 291 -42.45 100.47 36.12
CA SER A 291 -42.39 99.23 36.90
C SER A 291 -43.33 98.13 36.41
N ALA A 292 -42.88 96.86 36.44
CA ALA A 292 -43.55 95.70 37.06
C ALA A 292 -43.06 94.37 36.47
N GLY A 293 -42.93 93.34 37.32
CA GLY A 293 -42.96 91.94 36.89
C GLY A 293 -41.73 91.10 37.22
N ARG A 294 -41.57 90.75 38.50
CA ARG A 294 -40.78 89.59 38.95
C ARG A 294 -41.39 88.30 38.38
N GLN A 295 -40.56 87.35 37.94
CA GLN A 295 -40.61 86.01 38.52
C GLN A 295 -39.34 85.20 38.20
N TYR A 296 -38.73 84.73 39.28
CA TYR A 296 -37.64 83.78 39.37
C TYR A 296 -38.09 82.39 38.90
N PHE A 297 -37.19 81.61 38.28
CA PHE A 297 -37.00 80.21 38.65
C PHE A 297 -35.57 79.76 38.34
N PHE A 298 -34.76 79.67 39.40
CA PHE A 298 -33.54 78.88 39.50
C PHE A 298 -33.95 77.44 39.81
N VAL A 299 -33.31 76.42 39.23
CA VAL A 299 -32.89 75.21 39.96
C VAL A 299 -31.59 74.67 39.33
N HIS A 300 -30.61 74.46 40.19
CA HIS A 300 -29.30 73.84 39.98
C HIS A 300 -29.37 72.32 40.27
N ALA A 301 -28.39 71.60 39.71
CA ALA A 301 -27.64 70.47 40.28
C ALA A 301 -28.17 69.01 40.19
N ASP A 302 -27.47 68.25 39.34
CA ASP A 302 -26.54 67.14 39.65
C ASP A 302 -26.98 65.81 40.33
N LEU A 303 -26.72 64.72 39.59
CA LEU A 303 -26.03 63.44 39.89
C LEU A 303 -26.45 62.46 41.04
N ARG A 304 -26.61 61.19 40.58
CA ARG A 304 -26.29 59.86 41.19
C ARG A 304 -27.24 59.19 42.20
N GLY A 305 -27.77 58.03 41.78
CA GLY A 305 -27.44 56.71 42.36
C GLY A 305 -28.34 56.11 43.45
N ALA A 306 -28.95 54.93 43.16
CA ALA A 306 -29.27 53.78 44.04
C ALA A 306 -30.49 53.03 43.44
N SER A 307 -30.33 51.81 42.90
CA SER A 307 -30.37 50.51 43.61
C SER A 307 -31.73 50.14 44.20
N SER A 308 -32.24 48.99 43.71
CA SER A 308 -33.08 47.99 44.38
C SER A 308 -34.48 48.39 44.88
N ALA A 309 -35.52 47.90 44.18
CA ALA A 309 -36.58 47.05 44.73
C ALA A 309 -37.70 46.88 43.68
N GLY A 310 -37.94 45.65 43.24
CA GLY A 310 -39.00 45.32 42.28
C GLY A 310 -39.31 43.83 42.34
N GLN A 311 -39.97 43.42 43.42
CA GLN A 311 -40.64 42.13 43.55
C GLN A 311 -41.88 42.07 42.65
N ALA A 312 -42.16 40.83 42.21
CA ALA A 312 -43.48 40.25 41.95
C ALA A 312 -44.31 40.76 40.76
N ASN A 313 -44.41 39.89 39.74
CA ASN A 313 -45.71 39.47 39.23
C ASN A 313 -45.59 38.16 38.44
N GLY A 314 -46.47 37.21 38.76
CA GLY A 314 -47.12 36.23 37.86
C GLY A 314 -46.25 35.26 37.09
#